data_AF-A0A939YZ52-F1
#
_entry.id   AF-A0A939YZ52-F1
#
_cell.length_a   1.000
_cell.length_b   1.000
_cell.length_c   1.000
_cell.angle_alpha   90.00
_cell.angle_beta   90.00
_cell.angle_gamma   90.00
#
_symmetry.space_group_name_H-M   'P 1'
#
loop_
_entity.id
_entity.type
_entity.pdbx_description
1 polymer ?
#
loop_
_entity_poly.entity_id
_entity_poly.type
_entity_poly.pdbx_seq_one_letter_code
_entity_poly.pdbx_strand_id
1 'polypeptide(L)'
;VNDRVRQAVEETRGLVLSAGGELPYAWFHAHSGGMTELPVEGLSFEGGNPPYAQIVESRDSDSAPTSVKHWTASFSADEVAEAARKTGAEIGSTITSIALGRRGESGRTVVFLINGQEVSAPNLRVNLDSTKLKSTLLDSVKLENGRVTFEGSGYGHGVGMSQWGAYALAGEGKTAEQIVGYYFKDVDVVHAW
;
A
#
# COMPACT_ATOMS: atom_id res chain seq x y z
N VAL A 1 21.04 -0.19 12.05
CA VAL A 1 21.60 0.83 11.13
C VAL A 1 23.07 0.50 10.89
N ASN A 2 23.51 0.41 9.63
CA ASN A 2 24.90 0.11 9.24
C ASN A 2 25.56 1.31 8.54
N ASP A 3 26.84 1.22 8.19
CA ASP A 3 27.60 2.36 7.64
C ASP A 3 27.11 2.80 6.26
N ARG A 4 26.62 1.88 5.42
CA ARG A 4 26.00 2.24 4.13
C ARG A 4 24.76 3.09 4.31
N VAL A 5 23.91 2.78 5.30
CA VAL A 5 22.73 3.59 5.61
C VAL A 5 23.14 4.96 6.16
N ARG A 6 24.16 5.03 7.02
CA ARG A 6 24.67 6.32 7.52
C ARG A 6 25.21 7.20 6.39
N GLN A 7 25.97 6.61 5.47
CA GLN A 7 26.51 7.30 4.31
C GLN A 7 25.38 7.82 3.41
N ALA A 8 24.38 7.01 3.09
CA ALA A 8 23.25 7.45 2.27
C ALA A 8 22.48 8.64 2.89
N VAL A 9 22.33 8.64 4.23
CA VAL A 9 21.72 9.77 4.96
C VAL A 9 22.60 11.01 4.90
N GLU A 10 23.92 10.86 5.05
CA GLU A 10 24.86 11.98 4.97
C GLU A 10 24.91 12.58 3.56
N GLU A 11 24.95 11.74 2.53
CA GLU A 11 24.95 12.16 1.11
C GLU A 11 23.67 12.88 0.71
N THR A 12 22.55 12.59 1.39
CA THR A 12 21.24 13.23 1.17
C THR A 12 20.90 14.27 2.23
N ARG A 13 21.87 14.68 3.04
CA ARG A 13 21.65 15.64 4.12
C ARG A 13 21.14 16.97 3.55
N GLY A 14 19.95 17.38 4.02
CA GLY A 14 19.32 18.62 3.57
C GLY A 14 18.49 18.49 2.30
N LEU A 15 18.52 17.33 1.63
CA LEU A 15 17.66 17.08 0.48
C LEU A 15 16.25 16.74 0.93
N VAL A 16 15.28 17.45 0.36
CA VAL A 16 13.86 17.22 0.57
C VAL A 16 13.13 17.19 -0.76
N LEU A 17 11.99 16.51 -0.79
CA LEU A 17 11.05 16.63 -1.90
C LEU A 17 10.28 17.95 -1.80
N SER A 18 10.09 18.58 -2.95
CA SER A 18 9.28 19.78 -3.13
C SER A 18 8.26 19.53 -4.23
N ALA A 19 6.99 19.76 -3.94
CA ALA A 19 5.92 19.77 -4.93
C ALA A 19 5.36 21.19 -5.00
N GLY A 20 5.74 21.95 -6.04
CA GLY A 20 5.31 23.34 -6.17
C GLY A 20 5.78 24.27 -5.04
N GLY A 21 6.90 23.96 -4.39
CA GLY A 21 7.45 24.74 -3.27
C GLY A 21 6.98 24.29 -1.89
N GLU A 22 6.10 23.29 -1.80
CA GLU A 22 5.63 22.71 -0.54
C GLU A 22 6.26 21.34 -0.29
N LEU A 23 6.35 20.93 0.98
CA LEU A 23 6.81 19.59 1.35
C LEU A 23 5.67 18.59 1.17
N PRO A 24 5.74 17.66 0.19
CA PRO A 24 4.67 16.72 -0.08
C PRO A 24 4.68 15.57 0.95
N TYR A 25 3.54 14.87 1.07
CA TYR A 25 3.55 13.55 1.69
C TYR A 25 4.32 12.56 0.80
N ALA A 26 5.53 12.21 1.23
CA ALA A 26 6.39 11.23 0.57
C ALA A 26 6.03 9.79 1.02
N TRP A 27 4.85 9.31 0.64
CA TRP A 27 4.40 7.95 0.99
C TRP A 27 5.28 6.87 0.35
N PHE A 28 5.48 5.76 1.06
CA PHE A 28 6.24 4.63 0.54
C PHE A 28 5.71 3.31 1.09
N HIS A 29 5.93 2.23 0.35
CA HIS A 29 5.50 0.89 0.74
C HIS A 29 6.52 -0.17 0.29
N ALA A 30 6.39 -1.40 0.78
CA ALA A 30 7.42 -2.42 0.54
C ALA A 30 7.40 -2.95 -0.90
N HIS A 31 6.24 -3.42 -1.39
CA HIS A 31 6.09 -4.07 -2.68
C HIS A 31 4.72 -3.75 -3.29
N SER A 32 4.69 -3.17 -4.48
CA SER A 32 3.46 -2.80 -5.20
C SER A 32 2.73 -4.02 -5.73
N GLY A 33 3.43 -5.05 -6.18
CA GLY A 33 2.80 -6.22 -6.82
C GLY A 33 2.28 -5.91 -8.23
N GLY A 34 2.79 -4.86 -8.87
CA GLY A 34 2.44 -4.48 -10.25
C GLY A 34 2.33 -2.97 -10.41
N MET A 35 1.39 -2.33 -9.72
CA MET A 35 1.09 -0.90 -9.86
C MET A 35 1.06 -0.20 -8.49
N THR A 36 1.43 1.08 -8.46
CA THR A 36 1.17 1.95 -7.30
C THR A 36 -0.31 2.33 -7.24
N GLU A 37 -0.73 2.96 -6.14
CA GLU A 37 -2.11 3.37 -5.90
C GLU A 37 -2.20 4.85 -5.47
N LEU A 38 -3.36 5.46 -5.64
CA LEU A 38 -3.66 6.81 -5.16
C LEU A 38 -3.97 6.82 -3.64
N PRO A 39 -3.67 7.91 -2.92
CA PRO A 39 -3.89 8.00 -1.47
C PRO A 39 -5.32 7.73 -1.01
N VAL A 40 -6.33 8.24 -1.73
CA VAL A 40 -7.74 8.02 -1.38
C VAL A 40 -8.07 6.52 -1.38
N GLU A 41 -7.59 5.77 -2.35
CA GLU A 41 -7.93 4.35 -2.52
C GLU A 41 -7.01 3.40 -1.73
N GLY A 42 -5.71 3.73 -1.61
CA GLY A 42 -4.74 2.89 -0.91
C GLY A 42 -4.64 3.13 0.60
N LEU A 43 -5.05 4.31 1.08
CA LEU A 43 -4.94 4.74 2.48
C LEU A 43 -6.26 5.19 3.12
N SER A 44 -7.36 5.28 2.36
CA SER A 44 -8.56 6.02 2.77
C SER A 44 -8.24 7.47 3.16
N PHE A 45 -7.29 8.11 2.46
CA PHE A 45 -6.80 9.43 2.84
C PHE A 45 -7.87 10.52 2.60
N GLU A 46 -8.25 11.24 3.66
CA GLU A 46 -9.31 12.25 3.61
C GLU A 46 -8.91 13.53 2.87
N GLY A 47 -7.61 13.80 2.71
CA GLY A 47 -7.09 14.99 2.02
C GLY A 47 -7.19 14.95 0.50
N GLY A 48 -7.81 13.92 -0.08
CA GLY A 48 -7.92 13.76 -1.53
C GLY A 48 -6.61 13.28 -2.19
N ASN A 49 -6.62 13.18 -3.52
CA ASN A 49 -5.43 12.80 -4.28
C ASN A 49 -4.63 14.07 -4.65
N PRO A 50 -3.44 14.29 -4.06
CA PRO A 50 -2.61 15.42 -4.42
C PRO A 50 -2.07 15.24 -5.85
N PRO A 51 -1.77 16.34 -6.58
CA PRO A 51 -1.39 16.28 -8.00
C PRO A 51 -0.08 15.54 -8.28
N TYR A 52 0.79 15.43 -7.27
CA TYR A 52 2.04 14.67 -7.37
C TYR A 52 1.84 13.16 -7.18
N ALA A 53 0.69 12.70 -6.69
CA ALA A 53 0.40 11.27 -6.55
C ALA A 53 -0.11 10.71 -7.88
N GLN A 54 0.44 9.56 -8.27
CA GLN A 54 0.11 8.91 -9.53
C GLN A 54 0.15 7.38 -9.41
N ILE A 55 -0.61 6.74 -10.29
CA ILE A 55 -0.55 5.30 -10.53
C ILE A 55 0.49 5.06 -11.61
N VAL A 56 1.56 4.36 -11.26
CA VAL A 56 2.63 3.95 -12.17
C VAL A 56 2.88 2.47 -12.02
N GLU A 57 3.36 1.83 -13.09
CA GLU A 57 3.89 0.48 -13.00
C GLU A 57 5.07 0.49 -12.02
N SER A 58 5.16 -0.51 -11.15
CA SER A 58 6.33 -0.72 -10.31
C SER A 58 6.84 -2.12 -10.59
N ARG A 59 7.93 -2.17 -11.37
CA ARG A 59 8.68 -3.39 -11.66
C ARG A 59 9.51 -3.76 -10.44
N ASP A 60 8.83 -4.16 -9.38
CA ASP A 60 9.44 -4.54 -8.11
C ASP A 60 10.48 -5.64 -8.34
N SER A 61 11.66 -5.48 -7.73
CA SER A 61 12.79 -6.37 -7.96
C SER A 61 12.46 -7.83 -7.71
N ASP A 62 12.96 -8.72 -8.57
CA ASP A 62 12.84 -10.15 -8.36
C ASP A 62 13.56 -10.66 -7.11
N SER A 63 14.46 -9.86 -6.54
CA SER A 63 15.09 -10.12 -5.23
C SER A 63 14.13 -9.97 -4.06
N ALA A 64 12.91 -9.44 -4.27
CA ALA A 64 11.89 -9.35 -3.24
C ALA A 64 11.53 -10.76 -2.69
N PRO A 65 11.33 -10.91 -1.37
CA PRO A 65 10.95 -12.18 -0.78
C PRO A 65 9.70 -12.79 -1.43
N THR A 66 9.68 -14.10 -1.62
CA THR A 66 8.48 -14.80 -2.12
C THR A 66 7.25 -14.54 -1.25
N SER A 67 7.45 -14.29 0.04
CA SER A 67 6.41 -13.96 1.01
C SER A 67 5.71 -12.61 0.78
N VAL A 68 6.24 -11.74 -0.09
CA VAL A 68 5.55 -10.52 -0.53
C VAL A 68 5.01 -10.66 -1.96
N LYS A 69 5.57 -11.56 -2.76
CA LYS A 69 5.05 -11.87 -4.11
C LYS A 69 3.74 -12.62 -4.05
N HIS A 70 3.61 -13.59 -3.13
CA HIS A 70 2.36 -14.28 -2.82
C HIS A 70 2.25 -14.59 -1.33
N TRP A 71 1.06 -14.45 -0.78
CA TRP A 71 0.81 -14.73 0.63
C TRP A 71 -0.64 -15.16 0.86
N THR A 72 -0.82 -15.89 1.96
CA THR A 72 -2.12 -16.26 2.50
C THR A 72 -2.20 -15.77 3.95
N ALA A 73 -3.31 -15.15 4.32
CA ALA A 73 -3.60 -14.70 5.68
C ALA A 73 -4.97 -15.22 6.11
N SER A 74 -5.10 -15.68 7.36
CA SER A 74 -6.36 -16.21 7.87
C SER A 74 -6.68 -15.63 9.23
N PHE A 75 -7.92 -15.19 9.40
CA PHE A 75 -8.46 -14.58 10.61
C PHE A 75 -9.74 -15.31 11.02
N SER A 76 -10.10 -15.27 12.30
CA SER A 76 -11.45 -15.66 12.71
C SER A 76 -12.49 -14.69 12.16
N ALA A 77 -13.72 -15.16 11.95
CA ALA A 77 -14.82 -14.31 11.53
C ALA A 77 -15.08 -13.16 12.53
N ASP A 78 -14.86 -13.40 13.83
CA ASP A 78 -15.02 -12.39 14.88
C ASP A 78 -13.96 -11.28 14.79
N GLU A 79 -12.69 -11.63 14.50
CA GLU A 79 -11.63 -10.65 14.26
C GLU A 79 -11.98 -9.74 13.06
N VAL A 80 -12.48 -10.32 11.96
CA VAL A 80 -12.90 -9.54 10.79
C VAL A 80 -14.13 -8.71 11.09
N ALA A 81 -15.10 -9.23 11.85
CA ALA A 81 -16.30 -8.49 12.22
C ALA A 81 -15.96 -7.26 13.05
N GLU A 82 -15.09 -7.43 14.05
CA GLU A 82 -14.64 -6.35 14.91
C GLU A 82 -13.82 -5.31 14.13
N ALA A 83 -12.89 -5.76 13.28
CA ALA A 83 -12.10 -4.86 12.45
C ALA A 83 -12.96 -4.07 11.44
N ALA A 84 -14.01 -4.69 10.90
CA ALA A 84 -14.97 -4.04 10.00
C ALA A 84 -15.80 -2.99 10.73
N ARG A 85 -16.32 -3.28 11.93
CA ARG A 85 -17.07 -2.28 12.73
C ARG A 85 -16.22 -1.06 13.09
N LYS A 86 -14.92 -1.24 13.35
CA LYS A 86 -13.98 -0.14 13.58
C LYS A 86 -13.79 0.79 12.37
N THR A 87 -14.22 0.37 11.18
CA THR A 87 -14.25 1.27 10.00
C THR A 87 -15.49 2.18 9.96
N GLY A 88 -16.46 1.96 10.86
CA GLY A 88 -17.77 2.62 10.85
C GLY A 88 -18.86 1.85 10.10
N ALA A 89 -18.55 0.68 9.53
CA ALA A 89 -19.52 -0.12 8.77
C ALA A 89 -20.53 -0.86 9.66
N GLU A 90 -21.81 -0.80 9.26
CA GLU A 90 -22.94 -1.42 9.97
C GLU A 90 -23.19 -2.87 9.51
N ILE A 91 -22.20 -3.75 9.67
CA ILE A 91 -22.27 -5.14 9.20
C ILE A 91 -23.04 -6.09 10.14
N GLY A 92 -23.47 -5.62 11.32
CA GLY A 92 -24.03 -6.45 12.39
C GLY A 92 -22.98 -7.13 13.28
N SER A 93 -23.41 -8.11 14.08
CA SER A 93 -22.55 -8.81 15.05
C SER A 93 -21.67 -9.89 14.43
N THR A 94 -22.16 -10.58 13.40
CA THR A 94 -21.58 -11.80 12.84
C THR A 94 -21.42 -11.69 11.33
N ILE A 95 -20.29 -12.14 10.80
CA ILE A 95 -20.09 -12.23 9.35
C ILE A 95 -20.71 -13.53 8.82
N THR A 96 -21.63 -13.37 7.86
CA THR A 96 -22.29 -14.45 7.12
C THR A 96 -21.84 -14.53 5.67
N SER A 97 -21.33 -13.42 5.12
CA SER A 97 -20.75 -13.36 3.79
C SER A 97 -19.65 -12.31 3.72
N ILE A 98 -18.65 -12.58 2.88
CA ILE A 98 -17.59 -11.63 2.50
C ILE A 98 -17.23 -11.86 1.04
N ALA A 99 -17.06 -10.78 0.29
CA ALA A 99 -16.59 -10.80 -1.08
C ALA A 99 -15.68 -9.60 -1.38
N LEU A 100 -14.83 -9.75 -2.38
CA LEU A 100 -14.11 -8.62 -2.96
C LEU A 100 -15.14 -7.75 -3.72
N GLY A 101 -15.25 -6.48 -3.33
CA GLY A 101 -16.11 -5.51 -3.97
C GLY A 101 -15.35 -4.72 -5.05
N ARG A 102 -15.55 -3.41 -5.05
CA ARG A 102 -14.91 -2.50 -5.99
C ARG A 102 -13.38 -2.56 -5.88
N ARG A 103 -12.73 -2.53 -7.04
CA ARG A 103 -11.28 -2.38 -7.19
C ARG A 103 -10.93 -1.02 -7.77
N GLY A 104 -9.77 -0.51 -7.40
CA GLY A 104 -9.16 0.70 -7.96
C GLY A 104 -8.44 0.39 -9.28
N GLU A 105 -7.90 1.42 -9.91
CA GLU A 105 -7.16 1.30 -11.18
C GLU A 105 -5.88 0.46 -11.03
N SER A 106 -5.27 0.43 -9.83
CA SER A 106 -4.13 -0.45 -9.53
C SER A 106 -4.49 -1.96 -9.44
N GLY A 107 -5.79 -2.29 -9.46
CA GLY A 107 -6.31 -3.64 -9.22
C GLY A 107 -6.51 -3.98 -7.75
N ARG A 108 -6.10 -3.10 -6.83
CA ARG A 108 -6.33 -3.26 -5.39
C ARG A 108 -7.82 -3.20 -5.05
N THR A 109 -8.26 -4.05 -4.14
CA THR A 109 -9.58 -3.96 -3.55
C THR A 109 -9.67 -2.69 -2.71
N VAL A 110 -10.65 -1.85 -3.00
CA VAL A 110 -10.93 -0.60 -2.28
C VAL A 110 -12.05 -0.82 -1.27
N VAL A 111 -13.00 -1.69 -1.61
CA VAL A 111 -14.15 -2.04 -0.78
C VAL A 111 -14.32 -3.55 -0.72
N PHE A 112 -14.57 -4.08 0.48
CA PHE A 112 -15.15 -5.40 0.67
C PHE A 112 -16.67 -5.29 0.79
N LEU A 113 -17.38 -6.31 0.30
CA LEU A 113 -18.79 -6.49 0.61
C LEU A 113 -18.90 -7.49 1.75
N ILE A 114 -19.23 -7.02 2.96
CA ILE A 114 -19.39 -7.86 4.15
C ILE A 114 -20.85 -7.80 4.57
N ASN A 115 -21.55 -8.94 4.56
CA ASN A 115 -23.01 -9.00 4.76
C ASN A 115 -23.79 -8.04 3.82
N GLY A 116 -23.27 -7.80 2.63
CA GLY A 116 -23.84 -6.85 1.67
C GLY A 116 -23.55 -5.37 1.94
N GLN A 117 -22.82 -5.03 3.02
CA GLN A 117 -22.39 -3.67 3.30
C GLN A 117 -20.99 -3.40 2.77
N GLU A 118 -20.76 -2.17 2.31
CA GLU A 118 -19.44 -1.71 1.89
C GLU A 118 -18.54 -1.43 3.09
N VAL A 119 -17.36 -2.04 3.09
CA VAL A 119 -16.33 -1.85 4.11
C VAL A 119 -15.03 -1.41 3.43
N SER A 120 -14.45 -0.29 3.89
CA SER A 120 -13.16 0.19 3.37
C SER A 120 -12.07 -0.88 3.55
N ALA A 121 -11.47 -1.32 2.45
CA ALA A 121 -10.42 -2.33 2.46
C ALA A 121 -9.11 -1.82 3.08
N PRO A 122 -8.62 -0.59 2.81
CA PRO A 122 -7.47 -0.04 3.54
C PRO A 122 -7.68 0.03 5.05
N ASN A 123 -8.85 0.48 5.50
CA ASN A 123 -9.14 0.61 6.94
C ASN A 123 -9.29 -0.77 7.59
N LEU A 124 -9.97 -1.71 6.92
CA LEU A 124 -10.06 -3.09 7.39
C LEU A 124 -8.68 -3.72 7.52
N ARG A 125 -7.79 -3.51 6.54
CA ARG A 125 -6.41 -3.98 6.57
C ARG A 125 -5.62 -3.45 7.77
N VAL A 126 -5.73 -2.17 8.08
CA VAL A 126 -5.07 -1.59 9.25
C VAL A 126 -5.64 -2.21 10.54
N ASN A 127 -6.96 -2.34 10.64
CA ASN A 127 -7.64 -2.90 11.81
C ASN A 127 -7.39 -4.40 12.02
N LEU A 128 -7.07 -5.15 10.95
CA LEU A 128 -6.71 -6.57 10.97
C LEU A 128 -5.21 -6.84 11.15
N ASP A 129 -4.42 -5.81 11.45
CA ASP A 129 -2.95 -5.84 11.41
C ASP A 129 -2.39 -5.91 9.98
N SER A 130 -1.86 -4.77 9.55
CA SER A 130 -1.29 -4.56 8.21
C SER A 130 -0.04 -5.40 7.89
N THR A 131 0.54 -6.07 8.89
CA THR A 131 1.65 -7.03 8.71
C THR A 131 1.15 -8.44 8.42
N LYS A 132 -0.09 -8.76 8.83
CA LYS A 132 -0.77 -10.03 8.53
C LYS A 132 -1.55 -9.93 7.23
N LEU A 133 -2.46 -8.96 7.11
CA LEU A 133 -3.09 -8.63 5.83
C LEU A 133 -2.18 -7.67 5.06
N LYS A 134 -1.17 -8.23 4.40
CA LYS A 134 -0.01 -7.46 3.89
C LYS A 134 -0.42 -6.37 2.91
N SER A 135 -1.42 -6.62 2.08
CA SER A 135 -1.91 -5.66 1.08
C SER A 135 -3.39 -5.88 0.77
N THR A 136 -3.98 -4.96 0.01
CA THR A 136 -5.33 -5.10 -0.57
C THR A 136 -5.34 -5.55 -2.04
N LEU A 137 -4.18 -5.94 -2.58
CA LEU A 137 -4.08 -6.59 -3.89
C LEU A 137 -4.36 -8.08 -3.67
N LEU A 138 -5.65 -8.42 -3.79
CA LEU A 138 -6.18 -9.71 -3.42
C LEU A 138 -6.60 -10.49 -4.66
N ASP A 139 -6.26 -11.78 -4.66
CA ASP A 139 -6.71 -12.75 -5.65
C ASP A 139 -8.02 -13.39 -5.19
N SER A 140 -8.14 -13.70 -3.89
CA SER A 140 -9.32 -14.33 -3.33
C SER A 140 -9.61 -13.96 -1.87
N VAL A 141 -10.87 -14.08 -1.48
CA VAL A 141 -11.33 -14.08 -0.08
C VAL A 141 -12.39 -15.17 0.10
N LYS A 142 -12.29 -15.96 1.18
CA LYS A 142 -13.22 -17.06 1.47
C LYS A 142 -13.59 -17.09 2.94
N LEU A 143 -14.87 -17.27 3.24
CA LEU A 143 -15.39 -17.55 4.58
C LEU A 143 -15.78 -19.03 4.68
N GLU A 144 -15.03 -19.79 5.48
CA GLU A 144 -15.25 -21.22 5.68
C GLU A 144 -14.93 -21.58 7.14
N ASN A 145 -15.77 -22.42 7.76
CA ASN A 145 -15.55 -22.93 9.12
C ASN A 145 -15.26 -21.84 10.17
N GLY A 146 -15.96 -20.70 10.09
CA GLY A 146 -15.80 -19.57 11.02
C GLY A 146 -14.50 -18.78 10.83
N ARG A 147 -13.80 -18.96 9.70
CA ARG A 147 -12.56 -18.25 9.38
C ARG A 147 -12.65 -17.57 8.03
N VAL A 148 -12.02 -16.41 7.92
CA VAL A 148 -11.85 -15.68 6.67
C VAL A 148 -10.40 -15.83 6.22
N THR A 149 -10.21 -16.38 5.03
CA THR A 149 -8.89 -16.56 4.41
C THR A 149 -8.77 -15.63 3.20
N PHE A 150 -7.67 -14.89 3.16
CA PHE A 150 -7.29 -13.97 2.09
C PHE A 150 -6.05 -14.51 1.38
N GLU A 151 -6.05 -14.43 0.06
CA GLU A 151 -4.88 -14.70 -0.77
C GLU A 151 -4.59 -13.48 -1.63
N GLY A 152 -3.32 -13.13 -1.75
CA GLY A 152 -2.92 -11.96 -2.53
C GLY A 152 -1.42 -11.79 -2.64
N SER A 153 -1.04 -10.62 -3.12
CA SER A 153 0.33 -10.25 -3.46
C SER A 153 0.64 -8.81 -3.02
N GLY A 154 1.91 -8.41 -3.09
CA GLY A 154 2.38 -7.12 -2.61
C GLY A 154 2.39 -6.99 -1.08
N TYR A 155 2.99 -5.90 -0.60
CA TYR A 155 3.05 -5.56 0.81
C TYR A 155 3.08 -4.04 0.99
N GLY A 156 2.05 -3.54 1.66
CA GLY A 156 1.86 -2.14 2.01
C GLY A 156 0.59 -1.57 1.39
N HIS A 157 0.44 -0.26 1.48
CA HIS A 157 -0.73 0.45 0.96
C HIS A 157 -0.70 0.69 -0.56
N GLY A 158 0.43 0.46 -1.23
CA GLY A 158 0.57 0.68 -2.68
C GLY A 158 0.80 2.15 -3.08
N VAL A 159 0.49 3.10 -2.19
CA VAL A 159 0.71 4.54 -2.45
C VAL A 159 2.18 4.94 -2.46
N GLY A 160 2.55 5.82 -3.41
CA GLY A 160 3.86 6.44 -3.53
C GLY A 160 4.96 5.45 -3.94
N MET A 161 6.16 5.61 -3.36
CA MET A 161 7.34 4.87 -3.79
C MET A 161 7.36 3.42 -3.28
N SER A 162 7.51 2.45 -4.19
CA SER A 162 7.81 1.06 -3.82
C SER A 162 9.29 0.92 -3.46
N GLN A 163 9.58 0.31 -2.31
CA GLN A 163 10.95 0.04 -1.88
C GLN A 163 11.64 -0.97 -2.79
N TRP A 164 10.94 -2.05 -3.18
CA TRP A 164 11.50 -3.05 -4.09
C TRP A 164 11.57 -2.57 -5.54
N GLY A 165 10.69 -1.65 -5.95
CA GLY A 165 10.79 -1.01 -7.26
C GLY A 165 11.91 0.04 -7.31
N ALA A 166 12.09 0.83 -6.25
CA ALA A 166 13.27 1.70 -6.10
C ALA A 166 14.58 0.91 -6.13
N TYR A 167 14.62 -0.26 -5.48
CA TYR A 167 15.78 -1.16 -5.56
C TYR A 167 16.05 -1.66 -6.99
N ALA A 168 15.00 -2.03 -7.74
CA ALA A 168 15.14 -2.44 -9.14
C ALA A 168 15.68 -1.30 -10.00
N LEU A 169 15.09 -0.11 -9.91
CA LEU A 169 15.53 1.08 -10.66
C LEU A 169 16.97 1.50 -10.31
N ALA A 170 17.37 1.39 -9.04
CA ALA A 170 18.76 1.63 -8.63
C ALA A 170 19.72 0.58 -9.26
N GLY A 171 19.28 -0.68 -9.35
CA GLY A 171 20.03 -1.74 -10.06
C GLY A 171 20.16 -1.49 -11.57
N GLU A 172 19.23 -0.73 -12.15
CA GLU A 172 19.30 -0.23 -13.54
C GLU A 172 20.13 1.06 -13.68
N GLY A 173 20.70 1.57 -12.58
CA GLY A 173 21.55 2.76 -12.57
C GLY A 173 20.81 4.09 -12.46
N LYS A 174 19.52 4.09 -12.07
CA LYS A 174 18.79 5.34 -11.79
C LYS A 174 19.31 6.01 -10.52
N THR A 175 19.39 7.34 -10.53
CA THR A 175 19.72 8.12 -9.33
C THR A 175 18.53 8.23 -8.38
N ALA A 176 18.74 8.66 -7.14
CA ALA A 176 17.68 8.84 -6.16
C ALA A 176 16.61 9.83 -6.66
N GLU A 177 17.02 10.94 -7.29
CA GLU A 177 16.13 11.95 -7.85
C GLU A 177 15.28 11.37 -8.99
N GLN A 178 15.88 10.56 -9.87
CA GLN A 178 15.16 9.89 -10.96
C GLN A 178 14.14 8.87 -10.43
N ILE A 179 14.50 8.12 -9.39
CA ILE A 179 13.61 7.13 -8.76
C ILE A 179 12.43 7.86 -8.12
N VAL A 180 12.69 8.92 -7.37
CA VAL A 180 11.62 9.65 -6.69
C VAL A 180 10.71 10.37 -7.70
N GLY A 181 11.26 11.00 -8.73
CA GLY A 181 10.50 11.60 -9.83
C GLY A 181 9.73 10.61 -10.70
N TYR A 182 10.06 9.31 -10.64
CA TYR A 182 9.27 8.26 -11.26
C TYR A 182 7.97 8.00 -10.48
N TYR A 183 8.04 7.94 -9.15
CA TYR A 183 6.90 7.63 -8.28
C TYR A 183 6.03 8.85 -7.96
N PHE A 184 6.61 10.05 -7.97
CA PHE A 184 5.92 11.30 -7.67
C PHE A 184 6.03 12.24 -8.86
N LYS A 185 4.89 12.73 -9.33
CA LYS A 185 4.80 13.57 -10.53
C LYS A 185 5.12 15.03 -10.19
N ASP A 186 5.80 15.72 -11.10
CA ASP A 186 6.02 17.17 -11.02
C ASP A 186 6.64 17.61 -9.66
N VAL A 187 7.56 16.79 -9.13
CA VAL A 187 8.32 17.07 -7.91
C VAL A 187 9.79 17.34 -8.21
N ASP A 188 10.40 18.17 -7.36
CA ASP A 188 11.83 18.45 -7.37
C ASP A 188 12.49 17.94 -6.09
N VAL A 189 13.78 17.60 -6.18
CA VAL A 189 14.64 17.40 -5.00
C VAL A 189 15.42 18.68 -4.78
N VAL A 190 15.23 19.31 -3.61
CA VAL A 190 15.81 20.61 -3.28
C VAL A 190 16.62 20.54 -1.99
N HIS A 191 17.63 21.39 -1.85
CA HIS A 191 18.33 21.60 -0.59
C HIS A 191 17.54 22.56 0.30
N ALA A 192 17.08 22.08 1.45
CA ALA A 192 16.43 22.90 2.46
C ALA A 192 17.42 23.44 3.51
N TRP A 193 18.58 22.79 3.71
CA TRP A 193 19.68 23.24 4.58
C TRP A 193 21.01 22.55 4.24
#